data_AF-A0A392Q4V3-F1
#
_entry.id   AF-A0A392Q4V3-F1
#
_cell.length_a   1.000
_cell.length_b   1.000
_cell.length_c   1.000
_cell.angle_alpha   90.00
_cell.angle_beta   90.00
_cell.angle_gamma   90.00
#
_symmetry.space_group_name_H-M   'P 1'
#
loop_
_entity.id
_entity.type
_entity.pdbx_description
1 polymer ?
#
loop_
_entity_poly.entity_id
_entity_poly.type
_entity_poly.pdbx_seq_one_letter_code
_entity_poly.pdbx_strand_id
1 'polypeptide(L)'
;VCCPQRFFPSEFGNDVDRVHAVEPAKSAFETKANIRRAIEAEGIPYTYVASNYFAGYFLPTLAQPGQFAPPPPKDKVFIYGDGNPKAVFNNEDDIGTFTIRAVDDPRTLNKILYIKPPKNIYSFNEL
;
A
#
# COMPACT_ATOMS: atom_id res chain seq x y z
N VAL A 1 12.13 9.77 29.03
CA VAL A 1 12.85 9.35 27.82
C VAL A 1 12.04 9.87 26.64
N CYS A 2 12.56 10.83 25.87
CA CYS A 2 11.88 11.23 24.64
C CYS A 2 11.88 10.02 23.69
N CYS A 3 10.71 9.65 23.17
CA CYS A 3 10.63 8.68 22.09
C CYS A 3 11.49 9.18 20.91
N PRO A 4 12.32 8.34 20.28
CA PRO A 4 13.07 8.76 19.11
C PRO A 4 12.08 9.17 18.01
N GLN A 5 12.14 10.43 17.58
CA GLN A 5 11.36 10.93 16.46
C GLN A 5 11.65 10.09 15.21
N ARG A 6 10.60 9.81 14.44
CA ARG A 6 10.67 8.89 13.30
C ARG A 6 10.05 9.51 12.06
N PHE A 7 10.68 9.31 10.92
CA PHE A 7 10.19 9.76 9.63
C PHE A 7 9.34 8.68 8.95
N PHE A 8 8.19 9.10 8.44
CA PHE A 8 7.28 8.28 7.64
C PHE A 8 7.21 8.90 6.25
N PRO A 9 7.98 8.41 5.26
CA PRO A 9 7.87 8.90 3.89
C PRO A 9 6.50 8.55 3.27
N SER A 10 6.16 9.22 2.17
CA SER A 10 4.92 8.97 1.42
C SER A 10 4.96 7.62 0.70
N GLU A 11 4.68 6.55 1.45
CA GLU A 11 4.71 5.15 1.01
C GLU A 11 3.31 4.68 0.63
N PHE A 12 2.50 4.32 1.63
CA PHE A 12 1.06 4.07 1.61
C PHE A 12 0.52 3.36 0.36
N GLY A 13 1.21 2.28 -0.04
CA GLY A 13 0.84 1.48 -1.22
C GLY A 13 1.53 0.12 -1.20
N ASN A 14 2.00 -0.31 -2.37
CA ASN A 14 2.85 -1.49 -2.50
C ASN A 14 4.24 -1.25 -1.89
N ASP A 15 4.87 -2.32 -1.42
CA ASP A 15 6.27 -2.28 -1.03
C ASP A 15 7.17 -2.18 -2.26
N VAL A 16 7.72 -0.99 -2.49
CA VAL A 16 8.45 -0.66 -3.73
C VAL A 16 9.76 -1.43 -3.91
N ASP A 17 10.31 -2.02 -2.84
CA ASP A 17 11.49 -2.89 -2.92
C ASP A 17 11.12 -4.34 -3.31
N ARG A 18 9.82 -4.67 -3.44
CA ARG A 18 9.30 -6.02 -3.71
C ARG A 18 8.19 -6.04 -4.77
N VAL A 19 8.42 -5.38 -5.91
CA VAL A 19 7.49 -5.32 -7.04
C VAL A 19 8.09 -5.93 -8.31
N HIS A 20 7.22 -6.46 -9.18
CA HIS A 20 7.54 -6.87 -10.55
C HIS A 20 6.80 -5.96 -11.54
N ALA A 21 6.88 -4.64 -11.32
CA ALA A 21 6.14 -3.67 -12.09
C ALA A 21 6.76 -3.42 -13.48
N VAL A 22 5.90 -3.06 -14.42
CA VAL A 22 6.29 -2.56 -15.76
C VAL A 22 6.03 -1.06 -15.85
N GLU A 23 6.53 -0.40 -16.89
CA GLU A 23 6.24 1.01 -17.12
C GLU A 23 4.74 1.25 -17.37
N PRO A 24 4.19 2.41 -16.94
CA PRO A 24 4.88 3.53 -16.27
C PRO A 24 5.02 3.38 -14.75
N ALA A 25 4.45 2.33 -14.15
CA ALA A 25 4.42 2.17 -12.69
C ALA A 25 5.83 1.91 -12.10
N LYS A 26 6.69 1.22 -12.85
CA LYS A 26 8.08 0.94 -12.45
C LYS A 26 8.83 2.24 -12.08
N SER A 27 8.83 3.25 -12.95
CA SER A 27 9.49 4.54 -12.69
C SER A 27 8.99 5.22 -11.40
N ALA A 28 7.68 5.13 -11.13
CA ALA A 28 7.10 5.68 -9.90
C ALA A 28 7.57 4.94 -8.63
N PHE A 29 7.70 3.61 -8.69
CA PHE A 29 8.23 2.82 -7.58
C PHE A 29 9.72 3.05 -7.37
N GLU A 30 10.51 3.17 -8.45
CA GLU A 30 11.94 3.51 -8.36
C GLU A 30 12.17 4.86 -7.66
N THR A 31 11.31 5.85 -7.93
CA THR A 31 11.38 7.15 -7.24
C THR A 31 11.25 7.00 -5.71
N LYS A 32 10.29 6.18 -5.24
CA LYS A 32 10.13 5.92 -3.80
C LYS A 32 11.28 5.08 -3.24
N ALA A 33 11.77 4.09 -3.98
CA ALA A 33 12.92 3.29 -3.57
C ALA A 33 14.16 4.16 -3.37
N ASN A 34 14.40 5.13 -4.25
CA ASN A 34 15.49 6.10 -4.10
C ASN A 34 15.35 6.97 -2.83
N ILE A 35 14.12 7.38 -2.48
CA ILE A 35 13.85 8.09 -1.23
C ILE A 35 14.18 7.21 -0.02
N ARG A 36 13.83 5.91 -0.04
CA ARG A 36 14.20 4.96 1.02
C ARG A 36 15.73 4.87 1.19
N ARG A 37 16.47 4.77 0.09
CA ARG A 37 17.95 4.72 0.12
C ARG A 37 18.55 6.02 0.69
N ALA A 38 17.98 7.18 0.37
CA ALA A 38 18.43 8.45 0.92
C ALA A 38 18.18 8.53 2.44
N ILE A 39 17.00 8.12 2.91
CA ILE A 39 16.66 8.06 4.34
C ILE A 39 17.63 7.15 5.10
N GLU A 40 17.91 5.97 4.54
CA GLU A 40 18.84 4.99 5.11
C GLU A 40 20.28 5.51 5.16
N ALA A 41 20.77 6.13 4.08
CA ALA A 41 22.12 6.68 4.00
C ALA A 41 22.37 7.82 5.00
N GLU A 42 21.36 8.65 5.25
CA GLU A 42 21.40 9.75 6.23
C GLU A 42 21.19 9.25 7.68
N GLY A 43 20.95 7.96 7.89
CA GLY A 43 20.73 7.39 9.23
C GLY A 43 19.45 7.89 9.92
N ILE A 44 18.48 8.40 9.16
CA ILE A 44 17.23 8.93 9.68
C ILE A 44 16.37 7.77 10.19
N PRO A 45 15.91 7.77 11.46
CA PRO A 45 14.99 6.74 11.95
C PRO A 45 13.70 6.70 11.14
N TYR A 46 13.28 5.52 10.65
CA TYR A 46 12.16 5.42 9.71
C TYR A 46 11.16 4.30 10.02
N THR A 47 9.97 4.43 9.46
CA THR A 47 9.05 3.31 9.22
C THR A 47 8.44 3.47 7.83
N TYR A 48 8.55 2.44 7.00
CA TYR A 48 7.90 2.41 5.68
C TYR A 48 6.57 1.68 5.80
N VAL A 49 5.45 2.33 5.44
CA VAL A 49 4.11 1.75 5.60
C VAL A 49 3.64 1.18 4.25
N ALA A 50 3.65 -0.14 4.12
CA ALA A 50 3.08 -0.86 2.99
C ALA A 50 1.61 -1.19 3.29
N SER A 51 0.72 -0.25 2.95
CA SER A 51 -0.72 -0.33 3.23
C SER A 51 -1.55 -1.05 2.15
N ASN A 52 -0.93 -1.46 1.05
CA ASN A 52 -1.61 -2.09 -0.10
C ASN A 52 -2.67 -1.16 -0.75
N TYR A 53 -3.84 -1.69 -1.12
CA TYR A 53 -4.86 -0.97 -1.88
C TYR A 53 -5.83 -0.25 -0.94
N PHE A 54 -6.12 1.02 -1.22
CA PHE A 54 -7.14 1.80 -0.51
C PHE A 54 -8.54 1.30 -0.90
N ALA A 55 -9.33 0.89 0.08
CA ALA A 55 -10.64 0.31 -0.15
C ALA A 55 -11.57 1.30 -0.87
N GLY A 56 -11.64 2.56 -0.42
CA GLY A 56 -12.47 3.61 -1.02
C GLY A 56 -11.99 4.08 -2.40
N TYR A 57 -10.75 3.80 -2.79
CA TYR A 57 -10.27 4.07 -4.14
C TYR A 57 -10.56 2.93 -5.12
N PHE A 58 -10.26 1.68 -4.73
CA PHE A 58 -10.30 0.54 -5.66
C PHE A 58 -11.63 -0.21 -5.67
N LEU A 59 -12.30 -0.37 -4.52
CA LEU A 59 -13.52 -1.20 -4.44
C LEU A 59 -14.75 -0.55 -5.08
N PRO A 60 -15.01 0.78 -4.98
CA PRO A 60 -16.20 1.37 -5.57
C PRO A 60 -16.31 1.24 -7.09
N THR A 61 -15.19 1.01 -7.77
CA THR A 61 -15.14 0.79 -9.22
C THR A 61 -14.77 -0.65 -9.57
N LEU A 62 -14.59 -1.56 -8.61
CA LEU A 62 -13.99 -2.90 -8.80
C LEU A 62 -12.68 -2.86 -9.60
N ALA A 63 -11.88 -1.80 -9.41
CA ALA A 63 -10.64 -1.53 -10.12
C ALA A 63 -10.74 -1.65 -11.65
N GLN A 64 -11.89 -1.27 -12.23
CA GLN A 64 -12.15 -1.44 -13.65
C GLN A 64 -11.38 -0.42 -14.50
N PRO A 65 -10.81 -0.83 -15.65
CA PRO A 65 -10.02 0.06 -16.48
C PRO A 65 -10.87 1.23 -17.01
N GLY A 66 -10.37 2.45 -16.84
CA GLY A 66 -11.06 3.68 -17.28
C GLY A 66 -12.23 4.11 -16.38
N GLN A 67 -12.50 3.40 -15.28
CA GLN A 67 -13.50 3.78 -14.29
C GLN A 67 -12.81 4.46 -13.09
N PHE A 68 -13.09 5.75 -12.91
CA PHE A 68 -12.46 6.58 -11.87
C PHE A 68 -13.44 7.02 -10.77
N ALA A 69 -14.72 6.68 -10.90
CA ALA A 69 -15.78 7.00 -9.94
C ALA A 69 -16.84 5.90 -9.92
N PRO A 70 -17.54 5.68 -8.79
CA PRO A 70 -18.66 4.74 -8.70
C PRO A 70 -19.83 5.13 -9.62
N PRO A 71 -20.78 4.20 -9.89
CA PRO A 71 -20.90 2.84 -9.35
C PRO A 71 -20.08 1.79 -10.12
N PRO A 72 -19.87 0.58 -9.57
CA PRO A 72 -19.22 -0.50 -10.29
C PRO A 72 -20.13 -1.04 -11.43
N PRO A 73 -19.57 -1.66 -12.48
CA PRO A 73 -20.36 -2.25 -13.55
C PRO A 73 -21.32 -3.32 -13.03
N LYS A 74 -22.56 -3.32 -13.52
CA LYS A 74 -23.57 -4.32 -13.14
C LYS A 74 -23.69 -5.47 -14.14
N ASP A 75 -23.28 -5.24 -15.39
CA ASP A 75 -23.51 -6.18 -16.50
C ASP A 75 -22.25 -6.95 -16.89
N LYS A 76 -21.09 -6.28 -16.89
CA LYS A 76 -19.81 -6.86 -17.32
C LYS A 76 -18.65 -6.29 -16.54
N VAL A 77 -17.77 -7.17 -16.10
CA VAL A 77 -16.49 -6.81 -15.46
C VAL A 77 -15.31 -7.31 -16.31
N PHE A 78 -14.21 -6.57 -16.25
CA PHE A 78 -12.91 -6.96 -16.77
C PHE A 78 -12.09 -7.58 -15.64
N ILE A 79 -11.56 -8.78 -15.89
CA ILE A 79 -10.69 -9.50 -14.96
C ILE A 79 -9.27 -9.43 -15.51
N TYR A 80 -8.33 -8.95 -14.71
CA TYR A 80 -6.92 -8.90 -15.09
C TYR A 80 -6.28 -10.29 -14.98
N GLY A 81 -5.69 -10.76 -16.07
CA GLY A 81 -5.07 -12.09 -16.12
C GLY A 81 -6.11 -13.20 -15.93
N ASP A 82 -5.84 -14.13 -15.02
CA ASP A 82 -6.75 -15.21 -14.63
C ASP A 82 -7.63 -14.88 -13.41
N GLY A 83 -7.45 -13.69 -12.81
CA GLY A 83 -8.24 -13.20 -11.68
C GLY A 83 -7.98 -13.89 -10.34
N ASN A 84 -7.01 -14.80 -10.24
CA ASN A 84 -6.68 -15.53 -9.01
C ASN A 84 -5.64 -14.88 -8.07
N PRO A 85 -4.74 -13.98 -8.53
CA PRO A 85 -3.82 -13.28 -7.63
C PRO A 85 -4.56 -12.53 -6.53
N LYS A 86 -4.04 -12.65 -5.30
CA LYS A 86 -4.59 -11.98 -4.12
C LYS A 86 -4.07 -10.56 -4.00
N ALA A 87 -4.97 -9.63 -3.72
CA ALA A 87 -4.71 -8.27 -3.29
C ALA A 87 -5.24 -8.05 -1.87
N VAL A 88 -4.81 -6.96 -1.23
CA VAL A 88 -5.23 -6.57 0.12
C VAL A 88 -5.87 -5.20 0.04
N PHE A 89 -7.13 -5.09 0.46
CA PHE A 89 -7.89 -3.84 0.41
C PHE A 89 -8.17 -3.34 1.83
N ASN A 90 -7.58 -2.21 2.22
CA ASN A 90 -7.69 -1.68 3.57
C ASN A 90 -8.47 -0.37 3.56
N ASN A 91 -9.35 -0.19 4.56
CA ASN A 91 -10.02 1.07 4.79
C ASN A 91 -8.98 2.14 5.17
N GLU A 92 -9.13 3.34 4.62
CA GLU A 92 -8.23 4.48 4.79
C GLU A 92 -8.11 4.92 6.25
N ASP A 93 -9.19 4.86 7.03
CA ASP A 93 -9.20 5.19 8.46
C ASP A 93 -8.38 4.17 9.27
N ASP A 94 -8.44 2.89 8.88
CA ASP A 94 -7.63 1.84 9.49
C ASP A 94 -6.16 2.02 9.14
N ILE A 95 -5.84 2.40 7.90
CA ILE A 95 -4.46 2.71 7.49
C ILE A 95 -3.90 3.82 8.38
N GLY A 96 -4.64 4.93 8.54
CA GLY A 96 -4.26 6.01 9.44
C GLY A 96 -4.07 5.53 10.88
N THR A 97 -5.00 4.73 11.40
CA THR A 97 -4.93 4.17 12.76
C THR A 97 -3.67 3.33 12.97
N PHE A 98 -3.36 2.40 12.07
CA PHE A 98 -2.17 1.56 12.18
C PHE A 98 -0.87 2.35 11.98
N THR A 99 -0.86 3.37 11.13
CA THR A 99 0.27 4.28 10.98
C THR A 99 0.57 5.02 12.28
N ILE A 100 -0.43 5.62 12.92
CA ILE A 100 -0.25 6.34 14.19
C ILE A 100 0.19 5.40 15.31
N ARG A 101 -0.39 4.20 15.39
CA ARG A 101 0.03 3.18 16.37
C ARG A 101 1.50 2.77 16.20
N ALA A 102 2.07 2.90 15.01
CA ALA A 102 3.44 2.52 14.72
C ALA A 102 4.46 3.62 15.05
N VAL A 103 4.05 4.86 15.31
CA VAL A 103 4.95 6.01 15.52
C VAL A 103 5.92 5.76 16.67
N ASP A 104 5.39 5.40 17.83
CA ASP A 104 6.18 5.18 19.05
C ASP A 104 6.44 3.69 19.35
N ASP A 105 5.96 2.79 18.50
CA ASP A 105 6.20 1.35 18.68
C ASP A 105 7.68 1.04 18.37
N PRO A 106 8.47 0.54 19.34
CA PRO A 106 9.87 0.20 19.09
C PRO A 106 10.04 -0.96 18.10
N ARG A 107 9.00 -1.80 17.92
CA ARG A 107 9.04 -2.95 16.99
C ARG A 107 9.07 -2.54 15.53
N THR A 108 8.69 -1.30 15.23
CA THR A 108 8.60 -0.76 13.85
C THR A 108 9.76 0.18 13.51
N LEU A 109 10.71 0.39 14.43
CA LEU A 109 11.90 1.23 14.22
C LEU A 109 12.79 0.64 13.13
N ASN A 110 13.03 1.41 12.06
CA ASN A 110 13.82 1.02 10.89
C ASN A 110 13.27 -0.27 10.25
N LYS A 111 11.95 -0.35 10.11
CA LYS A 111 11.22 -1.49 9.54
C LYS A 111 10.19 -1.06 8.50
N ILE A 112 9.77 -2.04 7.72
CA ILE A 112 8.57 -1.97 6.89
C ILE A 112 7.40 -2.53 7.71
N LEU A 113 6.33 -1.74 7.85
CA LEU A 113 5.06 -2.16 8.41
C LEU A 113 4.13 -2.59 7.28
N TYR A 114 3.78 -3.88 7.23
CA TYR A 114 2.78 -4.39 6.30
C TYR A 114 1.40 -4.41 6.97
N ILE A 115 0.43 -3.70 6.40
CA ILE A 115 -0.97 -3.76 6.84
C ILE A 115 -1.67 -4.82 5.99
N LYS A 116 -1.69 -6.05 6.48
CA LYS A 116 -2.24 -7.23 5.78
C LYS A 116 -3.20 -8.04 6.68
N PRO A 117 -4.35 -7.47 7.07
CA PRO A 117 -5.35 -8.20 7.83
C PRO A 117 -5.90 -9.38 7.00
N PRO A 118 -5.97 -10.60 7.54
CA PRO A 118 -6.34 -11.80 6.76
C PRO A 118 -7.71 -11.73 6.09
N LYS A 119 -8.67 -11.01 6.68
CA LYS A 119 -10.03 -10.84 6.16
C LYS A 119 -10.14 -9.82 5.04
N ASN A 120 -9.04 -9.21 4.62
CA ASN A 120 -9.05 -8.20 3.56
C ASN A 120 -8.30 -8.68 2.31
N ILE A 121 -7.95 -9.97 2.28
CA ILE A 121 -7.17 -10.60 1.22
C ILE A 121 -8.14 -11.25 0.24
N TYR A 122 -8.27 -10.67 -0.95
CA TYR A 122 -9.20 -11.11 -1.99
C TYR A 122 -8.53 -11.15 -3.35
N SER A 123 -8.93 -12.10 -4.19
CA SER A 123 -8.66 -12.05 -5.63
C SER A 123 -9.83 -11.42 -6.40
N PHE A 124 -9.64 -11.04 -7.67
CA PHE A 124 -10.76 -10.56 -8.50
C PHE A 124 -11.91 -11.56 -8.57
N ASN A 125 -11.62 -12.86 -8.60
CA ASN A 125 -12.66 -13.91 -8.62
C ASN A 125 -13.44 -14.07 -7.30
N GLU A 126 -12.98 -13.45 -6.21
CA GLU A 126 -13.65 -13.49 -4.90
C GLU A 126 -14.38 -12.18 -4.55
N LEU A 127 -14.02 -11.08 -5.23
CA LEU A 127 -14.69 -9.79 -5.13
C LEU A 127 -16.01 -9.80 -5.90
#